data_AF-A0ABC9XD82-F1
#
_entry.id   AF-A0ABC9XD82-F1
#
_cell.length_a   1.000
_cell.length_b   1.000
_cell.length_c   1.000
_cell.angle_alpha   90.00
_cell.angle_beta   90.00
_cell.angle_gamma   90.00
#
_symmetry.space_group_name_H-M   'P 1'
#
loop_
_entity.id
_entity.type
_entity.pdbx_description
1 polymer ?
#
loop_
_entity_poly.entity_id
_entity_poly.type
_entity_poly.pdbx_seq_one_letter_code
_entity_poly.pdbx_strand_id
1 'polypeptide(L)'
;MAPVLVEKKLLGPDGPGGAELPSEEEEGQNLWSSILSEVSTRSRSKLPSGKNILVFGDDGSGKTTLMAKIQGAEHGKKGRGLEYLYLNIHDEDRDAWTRGI
;
A
#
# COMPACT_ATOMS: atom_id res chain seq x y z
N MET A 1 19.13 -57.42 55.72
CA MET A 1 19.29 -55.95 55.75
C MET A 1 20.26 -55.61 54.62
N ALA A 2 19.79 -54.96 53.56
CA ALA A 2 20.62 -54.54 52.44
C ALA A 2 21.11 -53.10 52.67
N PRO A 3 22.40 -52.75 52.46
CA PRO A 3 22.80 -51.37 52.37
C PRO A 3 22.66 -50.88 50.92
N VAL A 4 22.12 -49.67 50.81
CA VAL A 4 21.77 -48.96 49.58
C VAL A 4 23.03 -48.34 48.94
N LEU A 5 23.01 -48.35 47.62
CA LEU A 5 23.97 -47.85 46.64
C LEU A 5 24.42 -46.40 46.89
N VAL A 6 25.73 -46.17 46.73
CA VAL A 6 26.41 -44.86 46.74
C VAL A 6 26.09 -44.08 45.46
N GLU A 7 25.50 -42.90 45.56
CA GLU A 7 25.43 -41.95 44.44
C GLU A 7 26.53 -40.88 44.53
N LYS A 8 27.35 -40.83 43.49
CA LYS A 8 28.39 -39.82 43.24
C LYS A 8 27.74 -38.62 42.58
N LYS A 9 27.75 -37.46 43.25
CA LYS A 9 27.35 -36.18 42.66
C LYS A 9 28.48 -35.69 41.74
N LEU A 10 28.30 -35.89 40.43
CA LEU A 10 29.13 -35.28 39.39
C LEU A 10 28.62 -33.88 39.06
N LEU A 11 29.57 -32.96 38.97
CA LEU A 11 29.46 -31.54 38.64
C LEU A 11 28.86 -31.34 37.24
N GLY A 12 27.88 -30.44 37.11
CA GLY A 12 27.38 -29.90 35.84
C GLY A 12 27.75 -28.42 35.71
N PRO A 13 28.08 -27.93 34.49
CA PRO A 13 28.85 -26.71 34.30
C PRO A 13 27.99 -25.44 34.31
N ASP A 14 28.45 -24.44 35.06
CA ASP A 14 28.13 -23.04 34.79
C ASP A 14 28.77 -22.63 33.45
N GLY A 15 27.95 -22.17 32.50
CA GLY A 15 28.41 -21.55 31.26
C GLY A 15 27.55 -20.32 30.96
N PRO A 16 28.11 -19.10 30.93
CA PRO A 16 27.39 -17.89 30.55
C PRO A 16 27.44 -17.72 29.03
N GLY A 17 26.30 -17.47 28.39
CA GLY A 17 26.27 -17.02 26.99
C GLY A 17 25.26 -17.75 26.09
N GLY A 18 23.99 -17.77 26.49
CA GLY A 18 22.91 -17.90 25.52
C GLY A 18 22.65 -16.53 24.90
N ALA A 19 23.41 -16.15 23.87
CA ALA A 19 22.84 -15.22 22.90
C ALA A 19 21.71 -16.01 22.25
N GLU A 20 20.47 -15.73 22.63
CA GLU A 20 19.30 -16.26 21.93
C GLU A 20 19.40 -15.75 20.50
N LEU A 21 19.93 -16.61 19.62
CA LEU A 21 19.80 -16.41 18.20
C LEU A 21 18.28 -16.45 17.95
N PRO A 22 17.71 -15.41 17.32
CA PRO A 22 16.29 -15.43 17.00
C PRO A 22 15.99 -16.73 16.27
N SER A 23 14.96 -17.45 16.72
CA SER A 23 14.59 -18.70 16.10
C SER A 23 14.22 -18.43 14.63
N GLU A 24 14.52 -19.37 13.74
CA GLU A 24 14.20 -19.23 12.30
C GLU A 24 12.70 -18.94 12.08
N GLU A 25 11.85 -19.37 13.01
CA GLU A 25 10.42 -19.05 13.04
C GLU A 25 10.12 -17.57 13.35
N GLU A 26 10.85 -16.95 14.27
CA GLU A 26 10.74 -15.53 14.60
C GLU A 26 11.22 -14.65 13.45
N GLU A 27 12.33 -15.02 12.79
CA GLU A 27 12.81 -14.35 11.58
C GLU A 27 11.79 -14.46 10.44
N GLY A 28 11.19 -15.64 10.26
CA GLY A 28 10.10 -15.86 9.32
C GLY A 28 8.87 -14.99 9.62
N GLN A 29 8.47 -14.87 10.89
CA GLN A 29 7.36 -14.01 11.31
C GLN A 29 7.63 -12.53 11.06
N ASN A 30 8.86 -12.08 11.30
CA ASN A 30 9.30 -10.71 11.03
C ASN A 30 9.32 -10.39 9.53
N LEU A 31 9.69 -11.37 8.70
CA LEU A 31 9.63 -11.27 7.23
C LEU A 31 8.19 -11.18 6.73
N TRP A 32 7.30 -12.07 7.19
CA TRP A 32 5.88 -12.02 6.83
C TRP A 32 5.22 -10.71 7.26
N SER A 33 5.54 -10.21 8.45
CA SER A 33 5.06 -8.92 8.95
C SER A 33 5.56 -7.75 8.10
N SER A 34 6.83 -7.78 7.69
CA SER A 34 7.42 -6.76 6.81
C SER A 34 6.80 -6.76 5.42
N ILE A 35 6.60 -7.95 4.83
CA ILE A 35 5.95 -8.10 3.52
C ILE A 35 4.49 -7.61 3.58
N LEU A 36 3.74 -8.01 4.61
CA LEU A 36 2.35 -7.58 4.77
C LEU A 36 2.24 -6.07 4.99
N SER A 37 3.16 -5.48 5.76
CA SER A 37 3.26 -4.02 5.92
C SER A 37 3.55 -3.32 4.59
N GLU A 38 4.49 -3.84 3.81
CA GLU A 38 4.85 -3.28 2.51
C GLU A 38 3.69 -3.38 1.51
N VAL A 39 3.06 -4.54 1.36
CA VAL A 39 1.92 -4.75 0.46
C VAL A 39 0.72 -3.90 0.88
N SER A 40 0.50 -3.72 2.19
CA SER A 40 -0.59 -2.87 2.72
C SER A 40 -0.39 -1.39 2.43
N THR A 41 0.86 -0.94 2.21
CA THR A 41 1.19 0.49 2.07
C THR A 41 1.66 0.90 0.66
N ARG A 42 2.19 -0.03 -0.14
CA ARG A 42 2.67 0.20 -1.52
C ARG A 42 1.68 -0.18 -2.62
N SER A 43 0.48 -0.66 -2.28
CA SER A 43 -0.54 -1.11 -3.25
C SER A 43 -1.24 0.02 -4.03
N ARG A 44 -0.58 1.16 -4.25
CA ARG A 44 -1.24 2.33 -4.86
C ARG A 44 -0.53 2.86 -6.09
N SER A 45 -0.63 2.10 -7.19
CA SER A 45 -0.62 2.66 -8.56
C SER A 45 -1.94 3.38 -8.87
N LYS A 46 -2.41 4.24 -7.95
CA LYS A 46 -3.49 5.18 -8.28
C LYS A 46 -2.81 6.47 -8.65
N LEU A 47 -3.24 7.12 -9.73
CA LEU A 47 -2.97 8.54 -9.94
C LEU A 47 -3.04 9.28 -8.58
N PRO A 48 -2.01 10.08 -8.21
CA PRO A 48 -1.96 10.73 -6.91
C PRO A 48 -3.30 11.41 -6.61
N SER A 49 -3.91 11.05 -5.48
CA SER A 49 -5.20 11.63 -5.09
C SER A 49 -5.05 13.11 -4.81
N GLY A 50 -6.03 13.91 -5.23
CA GLY A 50 -6.06 15.35 -4.94
C GLY A 50 -5.30 16.24 -5.95
N LYS A 51 -5.04 15.77 -7.17
CA LYS A 51 -4.58 16.65 -8.25
C LYS A 51 -5.71 17.60 -8.66
N ASN A 52 -5.39 18.90 -8.73
CA ASN A 52 -6.30 19.95 -9.17
C ASN A 52 -5.78 20.57 -10.47
N ILE A 53 -6.70 20.93 -11.36
CA ILE A 53 -6.39 21.60 -12.64
C ILE A 53 -7.09 22.95 -12.62
N LEU A 54 -6.37 24.00 -13.01
CA LEU A 54 -6.91 25.34 -13.19
C LEU A 54 -6.85 25.69 -14.68
N VAL A 55 -8.00 26.05 -15.25
CA VAL A 55 -8.14 26.33 -16.68
C VAL A 55 -8.52 27.79 -16.87
N PHE A 56 -7.67 28.53 -17.57
CA PHE A 56 -7.89 29.93 -17.95
C PHE A 56 -8.22 30.06 -19.44
N GLY A 57 -8.81 31.20 -19.79
CA GLY A 57 -9.05 31.58 -21.17
C GLY A 57 -10.13 32.66 -21.26
N ASP A 58 -10.16 33.35 -22.38
CA ASP A 58 -11.10 34.46 -22.60
C ASP A 58 -12.55 33.98 -22.77
N ASP A 59 -13.48 34.93 -22.71
CA ASP A 59 -14.90 34.64 -22.92
C ASP A 59 -15.14 34.11 -24.33
N GLY A 60 -15.80 32.95 -24.41
CA GLY A 60 -16.07 32.29 -25.69
C GLY A 60 -14.91 31.49 -26.28
N SER A 61 -13.76 31.36 -25.61
CA SER A 61 -12.61 30.56 -26.09
C SER A 61 -12.85 29.05 -26.15
N GLY A 62 -14.06 28.58 -25.77
CA GLY A 62 -14.44 27.18 -25.83
C GLY A 62 -14.10 26.35 -24.58
N LYS A 63 -13.73 26.96 -23.44
CA LYS A 63 -13.44 26.26 -22.17
C LYS A 63 -14.50 25.23 -21.80
N THR A 64 -15.78 25.63 -21.79
CA THR A 64 -16.92 24.75 -21.50
C THR A 64 -17.00 23.60 -22.51
N THR A 65 -16.80 23.88 -23.80
CA THR A 65 -16.82 22.87 -24.86
C THR A 65 -15.68 21.87 -24.70
N LEU A 66 -14.48 22.33 -24.36
CA LEU A 66 -13.34 21.47 -24.08
C LEU A 66 -13.62 20.54 -22.90
N MET A 67 -14.13 21.07 -21.80
CA MET A 67 -14.49 20.26 -20.62
C MET A 67 -15.57 19.23 -20.94
N ALA A 68 -16.61 19.61 -21.68
CA ALA A 68 -17.67 18.69 -22.10
C ALA A 68 -17.10 17.52 -22.93
N LYS A 69 -16.21 17.82 -23.89
CA LYS A 69 -15.53 16.79 -24.69
C LYS A 69 -14.67 15.85 -23.84
N ILE A 70 -13.93 16.38 -22.87
CA ILE A 70 -13.10 15.55 -21.95
C ILE A 70 -13.98 14.61 -21.14
N GLN A 71 -15.18 15.04 -20.74
CA GLN A 71 -16.13 14.20 -20.03
C GLN A 71 -16.90 13.20 -20.93
N GLY A 72 -16.70 13.24 -22.25
CA GLY A 72 -17.47 12.45 -23.19
C GLY A 72 -18.92 12.91 -23.36
N ALA A 73 -19.24 14.15 -22.96
CA ALA A 73 -20.56 14.75 -23.13
C ALA A 73 -20.65 15.48 -24.47
N GLU A 74 -21.74 15.25 -25.22
CA GLU A 74 -21.95 15.94 -26.50
C GLU A 74 -22.27 17.44 -26.35
N HIS A 75 -22.88 17.84 -25.22
CA HIS A 75 -23.37 19.20 -25.02
C HIS A 75 -22.95 19.77 -23.66
N GLY A 76 -22.17 20.85 -23.70
CA GLY A 76 -21.86 21.68 -22.54
C GLY A 76 -22.74 22.93 -22.50
N LYS A 77 -23.41 23.20 -21.38
CA LYS A 77 -24.10 24.48 -21.16
C LYS A 77 -23.06 25.55 -20.85
N LYS A 78 -23.14 26.72 -21.48
CA LYS A 78 -22.20 27.84 -21.24
C LYS A 78 -22.04 28.06 -19.73
N GLY A 79 -20.79 27.97 -19.30
CA GLY A 79 -20.43 28.11 -17.90
C GLY A 79 -20.42 29.55 -17.40
N ARG A 80 -20.52 29.72 -16.08
CA ARG A 80 -20.18 30.96 -15.37
C ARG A 80 -18.66 30.99 -15.10
N GLY A 81 -18.12 32.09 -14.55
CA GLY A 81 -16.72 32.11 -14.10
C GLY A 81 -16.51 31.18 -12.89
N LEU A 82 -15.28 30.65 -12.73
CA LEU A 82 -14.86 29.82 -11.59
C LEU A 82 -15.69 28.54 -11.36
N GLU A 83 -16.07 27.85 -12.44
CA GLU A 83 -16.75 26.56 -12.31
C GLU A 83 -15.80 25.47 -11.82
N TYR A 84 -16.32 24.63 -10.93
CA TYR A 84 -15.61 23.47 -10.43
C TYR A 84 -16.11 22.20 -11.12
N LEU A 85 -15.17 21.40 -11.64
CA LEU A 85 -15.46 20.15 -12.31
C LEU A 85 -14.59 19.04 -11.74
N TYR A 86 -15.21 17.90 -11.47
CA TYR A 86 -14.50 16.69 -11.09
C TYR A 86 -14.31 15.78 -12.31
N LEU A 87 -13.08 15.33 -12.54
CA LEU A 87 -12.72 14.42 -13.62
C LEU A 87 -12.37 13.06 -13.02
N ASN A 88 -13.15 12.04 -13.38
CA ASN A 88 -12.79 10.65 -13.13
C ASN A 88 -11.86 10.19 -14.25
N ILE A 89 -10.56 10.14 -13.95
CA ILE A 89 -9.55 9.66 -14.89
C ILE A 89 -9.32 8.18 -14.59
N HIS A 90 -9.54 7.35 -15.60
CA HIS A 90 -9.21 5.94 -15.57
C HIS A 90 -7.70 5.75 -15.74
N ASP A 91 -7.14 4.80 -15.03
CA ASP A 91 -5.73 4.45 -15.06
C ASP A 91 -5.63 3.07 -15.71
N GLU A 92 -5.30 3.01 -17.01
CA GLU A 92 -5.35 1.77 -17.80
C GLU A 92 -4.42 0.67 -17.23
N ASP A 93 -3.29 1.07 -16.63
CA ASP A 93 -2.35 0.15 -15.97
C ASP A 93 -2.92 -0.48 -14.68
N ARG A 94 -4.00 0.10 -14.13
CA ARG A 94 -4.69 -0.36 -12.92
C ARG A 94 -5.82 -1.36 -13.23
N ASP A 95 -6.61 -1.11 -14.27
CA ASP A 95 -7.89 -1.80 -14.43
C ASP A 95 -7.79 -3.07 -15.30
N ALA A 96 -6.70 -3.25 -16.06
CA ALA A 96 -6.38 -4.50 -16.76
C ALA A 96 -6.08 -5.68 -15.81
N TRP A 97 -5.51 -5.42 -14.62
CA TRP A 97 -5.16 -6.46 -13.66
C TRP A 97 -6.38 -7.05 -12.91
N THR A 98 -7.50 -6.31 -12.87
CA THR A 98 -8.71 -6.73 -12.14
C THR A 98 -9.60 -7.72 -12.90
N ARG A 99 -9.18 -8.18 -14.10
CA ARG A 99 -9.97 -9.11 -14.96
C ARG A 99 -9.37 -10.51 -15.11
N GLY A 100 -8.48 -10.93 -14.21
CA GLY A 100 -7.88 -12.25 -14.25
C GLY A 100 -7.73 -12.88 -12.89
N ILE A 101 -8.83 -13.42 -12.33
CA ILE A 101 -8.99 -14.74 -11.68
C ILE A 101 -10.45 -14.93 -11.28
#